data_AF-A0A7W0XWC7-F1
#
_entry.id   AF-A0A7W0XWC7-F1
#
_cell.length_a   1.000
_cell.length_b   1.000
_cell.length_c   1.000
_cell.angle_alpha   90.00
_cell.angle_beta   90.00
_cell.angle_gamma   90.00
#
_symmetry.space_group_name_H-M   'P 1'
#
loop_
_entity.id
_entity.type
_entity.pdbx_description
1 polymer ?
#
loop_
_entity_poly.entity_id
_entity_poly.type
_entity_poly.pdbx_seq_one_letter_code
_entity_poly.pdbx_strand_id
1 'polypeptide(L)' 'SNNALHLAARVQTMHAGPGRDHYERKLAEHKSSREALRSLKRQLAKVVYRHLVADQAHRRALAS' A
#
# COMPACT_ATOMS: atom_id res chain seq x y z
N SER A 1 9.44 11.43 1.97
CA SER A 1 8.29 10.64 1.46
C SER A 1 8.79 9.80 0.30
N ASN A 2 8.45 8.52 0.22
CA ASN A 2 8.76 7.73 -0.99
C ASN A 2 7.83 8.19 -2.13
N ASN A 3 8.40 8.68 -3.24
CA ASN A 3 7.63 9.23 -4.35
C ASN A 3 6.80 8.16 -5.08
N ALA A 4 7.35 6.97 -5.28
CA ALA A 4 6.65 5.86 -5.93
C ALA A 4 5.42 5.42 -5.13
N LEU A 5 5.54 5.26 -3.81
CA LEU A 5 4.39 4.95 -2.94
C LEU A 5 3.36 6.08 -2.90
N HIS A 6 3.81 7.33 -3.02
CA HIS A 6 2.90 8.46 -3.10
C HIS A 6 2.07 8.42 -4.38
N LEU A 7 2.72 8.23 -5.54
CA LEU A 7 2.06 8.12 -6.83
C LEU A 7 1.12 6.91 -6.86
N ALA A 8 1.59 5.74 -6.43
CA ALA A 8 0.78 4.53 -6.38
C ALA A 8 -0.49 4.72 -5.53
N ALA A 9 -0.37 5.33 -4.34
CA ALA A 9 -1.51 5.64 -3.51
C ALA A 9 -2.49 6.62 -4.19
N ARG A 10 -1.99 7.65 -4.87
CA ARG A 10 -2.84 8.60 -5.63
C ARG A 10 -3.59 7.90 -6.76
N VAL A 11 -2.90 7.11 -7.58
CA VAL A 11 -3.51 6.32 -8.66
C VAL A 11 -4.58 5.39 -8.10
N GLN A 12 -4.28 4.66 -7.03
CA GLN A 12 -5.26 3.77 -6.42
C GLN A 12 -6.49 4.48 -5.87
N THR A 13 -6.41 5.75 -5.45
CA THR A 13 -7.61 6.51 -5.07
C THR A 13 -8.48 6.93 -6.25
N MET A 14 -7.94 6.97 -7.48
CA MET A 14 -8.67 7.40 -8.68
C MET A 14 -9.45 6.26 -9.35
N HIS A 15 -9.04 5.01 -9.13
CA HIS A 15 -9.64 3.84 -9.77
C HIS A 15 -10.39 2.97 -8.76
N ALA A 16 -11.45 2.30 -9.20
CA ALA A 16 -12.15 1.34 -8.37
C ALA A 16 -11.21 0.18 -7.98
N GLY A 17 -11.30 -0.26 -6.73
CA GLY A 17 -10.52 -1.38 -6.22
C GLY A 17 -10.01 -1.18 -4.79
N PRO A 18 -9.23 -2.15 -4.28
CA PRO A 18 -8.95 -2.26 -2.84
C PRO A 18 -8.28 -1.04 -2.21
N GLY A 19 -7.47 -0.30 -2.98
CA GLY A 19 -6.83 0.93 -2.50
C GLY A 19 -7.81 2.09 -2.31
N ARG A 20 -8.78 2.23 -3.22
CA ARG A 20 -9.87 3.20 -3.09
C ARG A 20 -10.80 2.80 -1.95
N ASP A 21 -11.18 1.53 -1.86
CA ASP A 21 -12.04 1.02 -0.77
C ASP A 21 -11.39 1.26 0.60
N HIS A 22 -10.08 1.03 0.71
CA HIS A 22 -9.35 1.32 1.95
C HIS A 22 -9.34 2.81 2.28
N TYR A 23 -9.12 3.67 1.29
CA TYR A 23 -9.12 5.12 1.47
C TYR A 23 -10.49 5.64 1.89
N GLU A 24 -11.56 5.24 1.20
CA GLU A 24 -12.95 5.62 1.49
C GLU A 24 -13.39 5.12 2.86
N ARG A 25 -13.04 3.88 3.23
CA ARG A 25 -13.27 3.38 4.58
C ARG A 25 -12.60 4.24 5.65
N LYS A 26 -11.37 4.71 5.41
CA LYS A 26 -10.69 5.60 6.37
C LYS A 26 -11.36 6.96 6.48
N LEU A 27 -11.91 7.48 5.39
CA LEU A 27 -12.73 8.71 5.44
C LEU A 27 -14.02 8.48 6.25
N ALA A 28 -14.69 7.33 6.06
CA ALA A 28 -15.88 6.96 6.82
C ALA A 28 -15.58 6.78 8.33
N GLU A 29 -14.37 6.37 8.69
CA GLU A 29 -13.85 6.35 10.07
C GLU A 29 -13.46 7.75 10.62
N HIS A 30 -13.99 8.83 10.03
CA HIS A 30 -13.73 10.22 10.40
C HIS A 30 -12.25 10.65 10.32
N LYS A 31 -11.43 9.99 9.49
CA LYS A 31 -10.06 10.45 9.22
C LYS A 31 -10.05 11.54 8.16
N SER A 32 -9.15 12.50 8.32
CA SER A 32 -8.88 13.47 7.26
C SER A 32 -8.33 12.78 6.00
N SER A 33 -8.50 13.39 4.83
CA SER A 33 -7.92 12.91 3.56
C SER A 33 -6.41 12.65 3.66
N ARG A 34 -5.69 13.50 4.41
CA ARG A 34 -4.25 13.35 4.66
C ARG A 34 -3.95 12.09 5.48
N GLU A 35 -4.76 11.80 6.50
CA GLU A 35 -4.61 10.60 7.31
C GLU A 35 -4.99 9.32 6.57
N ALA A 36 -6.08 9.35 5.81
CA ALA A 36 -6.51 8.25 4.96
C ALA A 36 -5.43 7.92 3.91
N LEU A 37 -4.90 8.92 3.20
CA LEU A 37 -3.82 8.72 2.23
C LEU A 37 -2.54 8.20 2.89
N ARG A 38 -2.21 8.68 4.10
CA ARG A 38 -1.06 8.18 4.86
C ARG A 38 -1.26 6.74 5.32
N SER A 39 -2.47 6.36 5.71
CA SER A 39 -2.84 4.98 6.03
C SER A 39 -2.66 4.07 4.80
N LEU A 40 -3.17 4.49 3.64
CA LEU A 40 -3.01 3.75 2.38
C LEU A 40 -1.53 3.56 2.02
N LYS A 41 -0.71 4.62 2.07
CA LYS A 41 0.74 4.51 1.84
C LYS A 41 1.42 3.51 2.78
N ARG A 42 1.01 3.46 4.05
CA ARG A 42 1.55 2.49 5.02
C ARG A 42 1.13 1.05 4.69
N GLN A 43 -0.12 0.85 4.27
CA GLN A 43 -0.57 -0.47 3.80
C GLN A 43 0.23 -0.92 2.58
N LEU A 44 0.41 -0.05 1.59
CA LEU A 44 1.20 -0.36 0.39
C LEU A 44 2.65 -0.72 0.74
N ALA A 45 3.29 0.04 1.62
CA ALA A 45 4.63 -0.30 2.11
C ALA A 45 4.66 -1.68 2.78
N LYS A 46 3.65 -2.03 3.58
CA LYS A 46 3.55 -3.34 4.24
C LYS A 46 3.36 -4.48 3.23
N VAL A 47 2.58 -4.25 2.17
CA VAL A 47 2.36 -5.24 1.10
C VAL A 47 3.65 -5.45 0.32
N VAL A 48 4.29 -4.37 -0.16
CA VAL A 48 5.57 -4.43 -0.90
C VAL A 48 6.64 -5.12 -0.07
N TYR A 49 6.78 -4.76 1.21
CA TYR A 49 7.74 -5.42 2.09
C TYR A 49 7.51 -6.93 2.20
N ARG A 50 6.25 -7.36 2.36
CA ARG A 50 5.92 -8.78 2.44
C ARG A 50 6.26 -9.54 1.16
N HIS A 51 6.01 -8.95 -0.01
CA HIS A 51 6.42 -9.56 -1.28
C HIS A 51 7.94 -9.67 -1.39
N LEU A 52 8.68 -8.60 -1.07
CA LEU A 52 10.14 -8.64 -1.15
C LEU A 52 10.77 -9.70 -0.24
N VAL A 53 10.24 -9.86 0.98
CA VAL A 53 10.69 -10.91 1.91
C VAL A 53 10.35 -12.30 1.39
N ALA A 54 9.13 -12.51 0.89
CA ALA A 54 8.73 -13.79 0.31
C ALA A 54 9.59 -14.16 -0.91
N ASP A 55 9.84 -13.21 -1.80
CA ASP A 55 10.70 -13.39 -2.97
C ASP A 55 12.13 -13.72 -2.55
N GLN A 56 12.65 -13.08 -1.50
CA GLN A 56 13.97 -13.38 -0.96
C GLN A 56 14.04 -14.79 -0.37
N ALA A 57 13.02 -15.22 0.38
CA ALA A 57 12.94 -16.57 0.92
C ALA A 57 12.88 -17.61 -0.21
N HIS A 58 12.08 -17.36 -1.24
CA HIS A 58 12.00 -18.21 -2.42
C HIS A 58 13.34 -18.32 -3.16
N ARG A 59 14.03 -17.20 -3.40
CA ARG A 59 15.36 -17.18 -4.01
C ARG A 59 16.39 -17.99 -3.22
N ARG A 60 16.32 -17.96 -1.89
CA ARG A 60 17.22 -18.76 -1.03
C ARG A 60 16.94 -20.25 -1.15
N ALA A 61 15.68 -20.65 -1.18
CA ALA A 61 15.29 -22.06 -1.32
C ALA A 61 15.70 -22.66 -2.68
N LEU A 62 15.78 -21.86 -3.73
CA LEU A 62 16.29 -22.30 -5.04
C LEU A 62 17.83 -22.39 -5.09
N ALA A 63 18.53 -21.75 -4.16
CA ALA A 63 20.00 -21.72 -4.10
C ALA A 63 20.58 -22.73 -3.09
N SER A 64 19.72 -23.47 -2.39
CA SER A 64 20.06 -24.57 -1.46
C SER A 64 19.76 -25.91 -2.11
#